data_AF-A0A2S8SRV0-F1
#
_entry.id   AF-A0A2S8SRV0-F1
#
_cell.length_a   1.000
_cell.length_b   1.000
_cell.length_c   1.000
_cell.angle_alpha   90.00
_cell.angle_beta   90.00
_cell.angle_gamma   90.00
#
_symmetry.space_group_name_H-M   'P 1'
#
loop_
_entity.id
_entity.type
_entity.pdbx_description
1 polymer ?
#
loop_
_entity_poly.entity_id
_entity_poly.type
_entity_poly.pdbx_seq_one_letter_code
_entity_poly.pdbx_strand_id
1 'polypeptide(L)'
;MILFRSSNCLARLSHSRMRPAFFALCLLGAAGLPARANYRAKAIEATDFIQRAFYDQNAGLYRPAIPVDKKGLPYEVMWGNGVQFSALTGAVKWEPARYRPALDAFTKGLNRYWDKDAPFPGFDAYFASRDNDDKYYDDNQWLVIGFVEANAVTKNQNYLKWAREAHDFSLSGWDEKLGGGVYWHEQDKKSKNTCSNAPAIVSALALYEATGNKSDLEWATKDYNWTCTHLQDADGLFWDNISLEGKVQDWKFTYNTALMIRANLGLWRATKDPKYLAEARRVSDASLQKWVNPQSGAFADDARFNHLLAEAFLQTFEATRDIKYLNAVRRNADFGYRQVRDVRDGGYFNKWNAGNRPDSEHKILIENASVARLFWLLTPYLDTEELRAKAEDAARQGNSKAALGWFDQTLASTAGATPTQVQLPNGASAN
;
A
#
# COMPACT_ATOMS: atom_id res chain seq x y z
N MET A 1 -29.78 -21.26 45.55
CA MET A 1 -29.55 -21.30 47.01
C MET A 1 -29.61 -22.77 47.41
N ILE A 2 -28.59 -23.30 48.11
CA ILE A 2 -28.43 -24.70 48.61
C ILE A 2 -28.03 -25.70 47.50
N LEU A 3 -26.79 -26.17 47.27
CA LEU A 3 -25.66 -26.71 48.07
C LEU A 3 -25.87 -28.15 48.63
N PHE A 4 -24.77 -28.94 48.57
CA PHE A 4 -24.47 -30.28 49.13
C PHE A 4 -24.65 -31.49 48.20
N ARG A 5 -23.54 -32.07 47.70
CA ARG A 5 -22.64 -33.08 48.32
C ARG A 5 -23.36 -34.40 48.60
N SER A 6 -22.84 -35.50 48.04
CA SER A 6 -22.14 -36.53 48.84
C SER A 6 -21.77 -37.76 48.00
N SER A 7 -20.53 -38.16 48.17
CA SER A 7 -19.85 -39.37 47.71
C SER A 7 -20.43 -40.67 48.29
N ASN A 8 -20.28 -41.78 47.57
CA ASN A 8 -19.66 -43.06 48.01
C ASN A 8 -20.11 -44.19 47.05
N CYS A 9 -19.25 -44.84 46.26
CA CYS A 9 -18.15 -45.78 46.56
C CYS A 9 -18.63 -47.25 46.70
N LEU A 10 -17.90 -48.15 45.99
CA LEU A 10 -17.80 -49.63 46.13
C LEU A 10 -18.91 -50.45 45.42
N ALA A 11 -18.66 -51.58 44.72
CA ALA A 11 -17.48 -52.43 44.53
C ALA A 11 -17.61 -53.38 43.30
N ARG A 12 -16.45 -53.68 42.67
CA ARG A 12 -15.88 -54.96 42.16
C ARG A 12 -16.82 -56.05 41.56
N LEU A 13 -16.71 -56.37 40.26
CA LEU A 13 -15.85 -57.38 39.57
C LEU A 13 -16.34 -58.84 39.60
N SER A 14 -16.69 -59.41 38.43
CA SER A 14 -16.10 -60.64 37.83
C SER A 14 -16.71 -60.91 36.43
N HIS A 15 -15.90 -60.88 35.36
CA HIS A 15 -15.44 -62.01 34.53
C HIS A 15 -16.47 -62.66 33.58
N SER A 16 -16.33 -62.39 32.27
CA SER A 16 -16.34 -63.45 31.25
C SER A 16 -15.59 -63.01 29.99
N ARG A 17 -14.83 -63.96 29.41
CA ARG A 17 -13.93 -63.81 28.27
C ARG A 17 -14.69 -63.95 26.96
N MET A 18 -14.35 -63.13 25.96
CA MET A 18 -14.34 -63.53 24.53
C MET A 18 -13.36 -62.62 23.75
N ARG A 19 -12.39 -63.24 23.08
CA ARG A 19 -11.55 -62.65 22.00
C ARG A 19 -12.32 -62.80 20.67
N PRO A 20 -11.83 -62.35 19.49
CA PRO A 20 -11.02 -61.17 19.12
C PRO A 20 -11.65 -60.40 17.92
N ALA A 21 -11.23 -59.17 17.62
CA ALA A 21 -11.28 -58.65 16.24
C ALA A 21 -10.44 -57.38 16.09
N PHE A 22 -9.53 -57.42 15.13
CA PHE A 22 -8.85 -56.27 14.53
C PHE A 22 -9.88 -55.28 13.97
N PHE A 23 -9.77 -54.01 14.33
CA PHE A 23 -10.02 -52.90 13.41
C PHE A 23 -9.11 -51.75 13.81
N ALA A 24 -8.04 -51.57 13.03
CA ALA A 24 -7.28 -50.33 13.03
C ALA A 24 -8.18 -49.24 12.48
N LEU A 25 -8.72 -48.40 13.36
CA LEU A 25 -9.39 -47.18 12.95
C LEU A 25 -8.30 -46.14 12.68
N CYS A 26 -7.89 -46.03 11.41
CA CYS A 26 -7.23 -44.84 10.92
C CYS A 26 -8.19 -43.66 11.07
N LEU A 27 -8.10 -42.96 12.20
CA LEU A 27 -8.56 -41.59 12.32
C LEU A 27 -7.64 -40.72 11.45
N LEU A 28 -7.94 -40.69 10.15
CA LEU A 28 -7.65 -39.53 9.33
C LEU A 28 -8.55 -38.42 9.87
N GLY A 29 -8.09 -37.76 10.92
CA GLY A 29 -8.56 -36.43 11.24
C GLY A 29 -8.40 -35.62 9.97
N ALA A 30 -9.51 -35.11 9.45
CA ALA A 30 -9.50 -34.13 8.39
C ALA A 30 -8.56 -33.01 8.85
N ALA A 31 -7.35 -32.99 8.30
CA ALA A 31 -6.51 -31.81 8.35
C ALA A 31 -7.37 -30.73 7.71
N GLY A 32 -7.91 -29.83 8.53
CA GLY A 32 -8.59 -28.65 8.02
C GLY A 32 -7.67 -28.03 7.00
N LEU A 33 -8.13 -27.92 5.76
CA LEU A 33 -7.46 -27.09 4.76
C LEU A 33 -7.17 -25.74 5.44
N PRO A 34 -5.95 -25.19 5.36
CA PRO A 34 -5.71 -23.86 5.90
C PRO A 34 -6.76 -22.92 5.31
N ALA A 35 -7.42 -22.14 6.18
CA ALA A 35 -8.47 -21.21 5.81
C ALA A 35 -8.00 -20.40 4.58
N ARG A 36 -8.71 -20.55 3.46
CA ARG A 36 -8.33 -19.96 2.16
C ARG A 36 -8.19 -18.45 2.34
N ALA A 37 -6.98 -17.94 2.16
CA ALA A 37 -6.68 -16.53 2.44
C ALA A 37 -7.41 -15.66 1.43
N ASN A 38 -8.26 -14.73 1.88
CA ASN A 38 -8.73 -13.61 1.06
C ASN A 38 -7.82 -12.39 1.32
N TYR A 39 -7.80 -11.40 0.43
CA TYR A 39 -6.94 -10.22 0.65
C TYR A 39 -7.26 -9.47 1.94
N ARG A 40 -8.52 -9.47 2.40
CA ARG A 40 -8.92 -8.92 3.70
C ARG A 40 -8.20 -9.61 4.86
N ALA A 41 -8.12 -10.93 4.88
CA ALA A 41 -7.44 -11.70 5.92
C ALA A 41 -5.94 -11.42 5.92
N LYS A 42 -5.32 -11.33 4.73
CA LYS A 42 -3.90 -10.94 4.59
C LYS A 42 -3.66 -9.52 5.10
N ALA A 43 -4.58 -8.59 4.85
CA ALA A 43 -4.51 -7.22 5.32
C ALA A 43 -4.65 -7.12 6.85
N ILE A 44 -5.59 -7.87 7.44
CA ILE A 44 -5.76 -8.00 8.89
C ILE A 44 -4.49 -8.55 9.52
N GLU A 45 -3.95 -9.63 8.95
CA GLU A 45 -2.74 -10.28 9.46
C GLU A 45 -1.54 -9.33 9.48
N ALA A 46 -1.30 -8.63 8.36
CA ALA A 46 -0.22 -7.65 8.25
C ALA A 46 -0.42 -6.47 9.21
N THR A 47 -1.65 -5.94 9.30
CA THR A 47 -1.96 -4.81 10.19
C THR A 47 -1.82 -5.19 11.66
N ASP A 48 -2.32 -6.36 12.06
CA ASP A 48 -2.20 -6.85 13.43
C ASP A 48 -0.74 -7.12 13.81
N PHE A 49 0.07 -7.63 12.87
CA PHE A 49 1.51 -7.76 13.08
C PHE A 49 2.12 -6.39 13.40
N ILE A 50 1.79 -5.36 12.61
CA ILE A 50 2.28 -4.01 12.86
C ILE A 50 1.87 -3.49 14.25
N GLN A 51 0.59 -3.67 14.61
CA GLN A 51 0.08 -3.25 15.92
C GLN A 51 0.74 -3.97 17.09
N ARG A 52 1.13 -5.25 16.93
CA ARG A 52 1.80 -6.01 17.98
C ARG A 52 3.29 -5.71 18.07
N ALA A 53 3.96 -5.56 16.94
CA ALA A 53 5.42 -5.53 16.87
C ALA A 53 5.99 -4.11 16.99
N PHE A 54 5.38 -3.12 16.31
CA PHE A 54 5.95 -1.78 16.19
C PHE A 54 5.26 -0.73 17.06
N TYR A 55 3.97 -0.89 17.38
CA TYR A 55 3.21 0.12 18.10
C TYR A 55 3.58 0.19 19.59
N ASP A 56 3.90 1.40 20.06
CA ASP A 56 4.09 1.73 21.46
C ASP A 56 2.82 2.43 21.98
N GLN A 57 2.01 1.68 22.74
CA GLN A 57 0.74 2.15 23.28
C GLN A 57 0.88 3.34 24.24
N ASN A 58 2.01 3.47 24.94
CA ASN A 58 2.24 4.57 25.88
C ASN A 58 2.53 5.88 25.15
N ALA A 59 3.26 5.79 24.03
CA ALA A 59 3.61 6.95 23.23
C ALA A 59 2.54 7.31 22.18
N GLY A 60 1.70 6.34 21.79
CA GLY A 60 0.80 6.49 20.65
C GLY A 60 1.54 6.57 19.32
N LEU A 61 2.73 5.96 19.23
CA LEU A 61 3.66 6.04 18.10
C LEU A 61 4.19 4.66 17.71
N TYR A 62 4.79 4.57 16.54
CA TYR A 62 5.42 3.34 16.05
C TYR A 62 6.94 3.42 16.10
N ARG A 63 7.57 2.30 16.40
CA ARG A 63 9.01 2.10 16.29
C ARG A 63 9.40 1.93 14.82
N PRO A 64 10.63 2.32 14.42
CA PRO A 64 11.04 2.25 13.01
C PRO A 64 11.38 0.82 12.56
N ALA A 65 11.89 -0.01 13.47
CA ALA A 65 12.36 -1.35 13.14
C ALA A 65 12.21 -2.33 14.32
N ILE A 66 12.17 -3.62 14.00
CA ILE A 66 12.26 -4.72 14.95
C ILE A 66 13.42 -5.65 14.56
N PRO A 67 14.39 -5.90 15.46
CA PRO A 67 14.54 -5.30 16.79
C PRO A 67 14.81 -3.79 16.74
N VAL A 68 14.45 -3.07 17.80
CA VAL A 68 14.70 -1.63 17.92
C VAL A 68 16.21 -1.38 18.05
N ASP A 69 16.75 -0.47 17.24
CA ASP A 69 18.11 0.01 17.41
C ASP A 69 18.21 0.93 18.64
N LYS A 70 19.00 0.50 19.63
CA LYS A 70 19.21 1.25 20.88
C LYS A 70 20.02 2.54 20.69
N LYS A 71 20.70 2.69 19.55
CA LYS A 71 21.48 3.89 19.22
C LYS A 71 20.74 4.84 18.27
N GLY A 72 19.63 4.39 17.68
CA GLY A 72 18.81 5.16 16.74
C GLY A 72 17.69 5.93 17.43
N LEU A 73 16.88 6.61 16.61
CA LEU A 73 15.65 7.24 17.07
C LEU A 73 14.65 6.17 17.56
N PRO A 74 14.01 6.36 18.73
CA PRO A 74 13.11 5.35 19.29
C PRO A 74 11.79 5.21 18.52
N TYR A 75 11.43 6.21 17.72
CA TYR A 75 10.18 6.27 16.95
C TYR A 75 10.46 6.57 15.48
N GLU A 76 9.52 6.17 14.63
CA GLU A 76 9.60 6.37 13.19
C GLU A 76 9.62 7.85 12.81
N VAL A 77 10.34 8.17 11.72
CA VAL A 77 10.36 9.49 11.09
C VAL A 77 9.09 9.73 10.26
N MET A 78 8.87 10.96 9.80
CA MET A 78 7.59 11.32 9.20
C MET A 78 7.26 10.53 7.94
N TRP A 79 8.25 10.21 7.11
CA TRP A 79 8.03 9.37 5.93
C TRP A 79 7.35 8.03 6.25
N GLY A 80 7.90 7.25 7.20
CA GLY A 80 7.33 5.97 7.61
C GLY A 80 5.98 6.13 8.32
N ASN A 81 5.83 7.19 9.12
CA ASN A 81 4.56 7.53 9.75
C ASN A 81 3.45 7.82 8.72
N GLY A 82 3.75 8.51 7.62
CA GLY A 82 2.79 8.80 6.54
C GLY A 82 2.27 7.53 5.86
N VAL A 83 3.15 6.57 5.59
CA VAL A 83 2.75 5.25 5.03
C VAL A 83 1.92 4.46 6.04
N GLN A 84 2.33 4.43 7.31
CA GLN A 84 1.58 3.75 8.37
C GLN A 84 0.20 4.38 8.60
N PHE A 85 0.10 5.70 8.50
CA PHE A 85 -1.18 6.42 8.58
C PHE A 85 -2.11 6.03 7.43
N SER A 86 -1.59 5.95 6.21
CA SER A 86 -2.33 5.52 5.02
C SER A 86 -2.77 4.04 5.10
N ALA A 87 -1.94 3.17 5.68
CA ALA A 87 -2.27 1.77 5.92
C ALA A 87 -3.43 1.63 6.94
N LEU A 88 -3.36 2.34 8.08
CA LEU A 88 -4.45 2.35 9.07
C LEU A 88 -5.74 2.97 8.52
N THR A 89 -5.62 4.01 7.71
CA THR A 89 -6.79 4.62 7.05
C THR A 89 -7.47 3.62 6.13
N GLY A 90 -6.70 2.86 5.34
CA GLY A 90 -7.20 1.74 4.54
C GLY A 90 -7.85 0.65 5.41
N ALA A 91 -7.27 0.35 6.57
CA ALA A 91 -7.82 -0.61 7.52
C ALA A 91 -9.17 -0.15 8.09
N VAL A 92 -9.30 1.14 8.46
CA VAL A 92 -10.54 1.73 9.00
C VAL A 92 -11.67 1.71 7.97
N LYS A 93 -11.37 1.82 6.68
CA LYS A 93 -12.37 1.71 5.60
C LYS A 93 -13.13 0.37 5.64
N TRP A 94 -12.43 -0.72 5.95
CA TRP A 94 -12.98 -2.08 5.91
C TRP A 94 -13.34 -2.64 7.29
N GLU A 95 -12.63 -2.22 8.32
CA GLU A 95 -12.72 -2.74 9.69
C GLU A 95 -12.72 -1.59 10.72
N PRO A 96 -13.70 -0.65 10.66
CA PRO A 96 -13.67 0.57 11.45
C PRO A 96 -13.71 0.29 12.95
N ALA A 97 -14.52 -0.67 13.40
CA ALA A 97 -14.63 -1.03 14.82
C ALA A 97 -13.29 -1.54 15.39
N ARG A 98 -12.45 -2.14 14.53
CA ARG A 98 -11.19 -2.75 14.94
C ARG A 98 -10.03 -1.76 14.94
N TYR A 99 -9.90 -0.95 13.89
CA TYR A 99 -8.69 -0.14 13.69
C TYR A 99 -8.88 1.36 13.93
N ARG A 100 -10.12 1.86 14.07
CA ARG A 100 -10.34 3.29 14.39
C ARG A 100 -9.68 3.72 15.70
N PRO A 101 -9.72 2.94 16.80
CA PRO A 101 -9.01 3.31 18.02
C PRO A 101 -7.50 3.48 17.81
N ALA A 102 -6.88 2.65 16.97
CA ALA A 102 -5.45 2.74 16.65
C ALA A 102 -5.14 3.98 15.79
N LEU A 103 -5.98 4.29 14.78
CA LEU A 103 -5.85 5.51 13.98
C LEU A 103 -6.00 6.77 14.84
N ASP A 104 -6.99 6.81 15.73
CA ASP A 104 -7.25 7.96 16.60
C ASP A 104 -6.10 8.17 17.61
N ALA A 105 -5.56 7.09 18.18
CA ALA A 105 -4.42 7.17 19.09
C ALA A 105 -3.13 7.61 18.35
N PHE A 106 -2.88 7.07 17.16
CA PHE A 106 -1.74 7.45 16.36
C PHE A 106 -1.82 8.92 15.90
N THR A 107 -3.00 9.37 15.47
CA THR A 107 -3.25 10.78 15.13
C THR A 107 -2.92 11.72 16.29
N LYS A 108 -3.25 11.32 17.53
CA LYS A 108 -2.85 12.09 18.72
C LYS A 108 -1.34 12.13 18.87
N GLY A 109 -0.66 10.99 18.66
CA GLY A 109 0.80 10.90 18.67
C GLY A 109 1.47 11.81 17.63
N LEU A 110 0.90 11.91 16.42
CA LEU A 110 1.40 12.76 15.33
C LEU A 110 1.45 14.26 15.68
N ASN A 111 0.67 14.74 16.65
CA ASN A 111 0.79 16.13 17.13
C ASN A 111 2.21 16.49 17.61
N ARG A 112 3.00 15.49 18.00
CA ARG A 112 4.39 15.69 18.43
C ARG A 112 5.34 16.08 17.30
N TYR A 113 4.93 15.84 16.05
CA TYR A 113 5.69 16.18 14.84
C TYR A 113 5.13 17.45 14.18
N TRP A 114 4.01 17.99 14.68
CA TRP A 114 3.34 19.15 14.09
C TRP A 114 3.98 20.45 14.59
N ASP A 115 4.75 21.09 13.72
CA ASP A 115 5.27 22.43 13.93
C ASP A 115 4.19 23.45 13.54
N LYS A 116 3.40 23.85 14.55
CA LYS A 116 2.32 24.82 14.42
C LYS A 116 2.79 26.28 14.39
N ASP A 117 4.03 26.55 14.81
CA ASP A 117 4.53 27.91 15.05
C ASP A 117 5.32 28.45 13.84
N ALA A 118 5.64 27.59 12.86
CA ALA A 118 6.20 28.00 11.57
C ALA A 118 5.27 28.92 10.76
N PRO A 119 5.83 29.76 9.86
CA PRO A 119 5.04 30.59 8.94
C PRO A 119 4.03 29.79 8.11
N PHE A 120 4.43 28.57 7.71
CA PHE A 120 3.56 27.55 7.14
C PHE A 120 3.60 26.34 8.07
N PRO A 121 2.52 26.10 8.84
CA PRO A 121 2.45 24.94 9.71
C PRO A 121 2.62 23.63 8.93
N GLY A 122 3.43 22.73 9.48
CA GLY A 122 3.83 21.50 8.79
C GLY A 122 4.31 20.43 9.75
N PHE A 123 4.47 19.22 9.24
CA PHE A 123 5.06 18.11 9.97
C PHE A 123 6.57 18.08 9.75
N ASP A 124 7.33 18.11 10.84
CA ASP A 124 8.77 17.93 10.83
C ASP A 124 9.12 16.46 10.54
N ALA A 125 10.33 16.22 10.03
CA ALA A 125 10.86 14.88 9.79
C ALA A 125 10.87 14.02 11.06
N TYR A 126 11.05 14.66 12.21
CA TYR A 126 10.94 14.05 13.53
C TYR A 126 10.09 14.93 14.48
N PHE A 127 10.27 14.83 15.81
CA PHE A 127 9.49 15.65 16.73
C PHE A 127 9.74 17.14 16.54
N ALA A 128 8.65 17.89 16.50
CA ALA A 128 8.67 19.33 16.41
C ALA A 128 9.23 19.95 17.68
N SER A 129 10.19 20.85 17.52
CA SER A 129 10.79 21.59 18.62
C SER A 129 11.39 22.90 18.10
N ARG A 130 11.64 23.86 19.00
CA ARG A 130 12.26 25.14 18.58
C ARG A 130 13.66 24.98 17.97
N ASP A 131 14.36 23.91 18.31
CA ASP A 131 15.73 23.63 17.88
C ASP A 131 15.78 22.59 16.74
N ASN A 132 14.62 22.12 16.26
CA ASN A 132 14.51 21.18 15.14
C ASN A 132 13.59 21.77 14.09
N ASP A 133 14.13 22.09 12.93
CA ASP A 133 13.39 22.62 11.79
C ASP A 133 13.49 21.71 10.56
N ASP A 134 14.07 20.50 10.68
CA ASP A 134 14.25 19.56 9.55
C ASP A 134 12.89 19.11 9.00
N LYS A 135 12.50 19.67 7.85
CA LYS A 135 11.15 19.55 7.29
C LYS A 135 11.19 19.32 5.79
N TYR A 136 10.54 18.24 5.35
CA TYR A 136 10.50 17.86 3.95
C TYR A 136 9.12 18.12 3.34
N TYR A 137 9.11 18.66 2.13
CA TYR A 137 7.88 18.97 1.42
C TYR A 137 7.13 17.69 1.06
N ASP A 138 7.83 16.64 0.63
CA ASP A 138 7.24 15.35 0.26
C ASP A 138 6.65 14.61 1.47
N ASP A 139 7.31 14.61 2.63
CA ASP A 139 6.76 14.04 3.88
C ASP A 139 5.37 14.62 4.22
N ASN A 140 5.21 15.93 4.05
CA ASN A 140 3.94 16.59 4.25
C ASN A 140 2.92 16.23 3.16
N GLN A 141 3.32 16.12 1.90
CA GLN A 141 2.43 15.75 0.80
C GLN A 141 1.89 14.33 0.95
N TRP A 142 2.69 13.37 1.43
CA TRP A 142 2.21 12.02 1.74
C TRP A 142 1.10 12.06 2.80
N LEU A 143 1.24 12.91 3.82
CA LEU A 143 0.21 13.11 4.83
C LEU A 143 -1.04 13.80 4.29
N VAL A 144 -0.92 14.79 3.39
CA VAL A 144 -2.09 15.43 2.76
C VAL A 144 -2.98 14.39 2.09
N ILE A 145 -2.38 13.51 1.27
CA ILE A 145 -3.10 12.42 0.60
C ILE A 145 -3.78 11.51 1.64
N GLY A 146 -3.04 11.10 2.67
CA GLY A 146 -3.56 10.27 3.76
C GLY A 146 -4.70 10.92 4.55
N PHE A 147 -4.60 12.21 4.87
CA PHE A 147 -5.60 12.96 5.62
C PHE A 147 -6.87 13.21 4.83
N VAL A 148 -6.78 13.47 3.51
CA VAL A 148 -7.97 13.55 2.65
C VAL A 148 -8.69 12.20 2.64
N GLU A 149 -7.96 11.08 2.51
CA GLU A 149 -8.54 9.74 2.60
C GLU A 149 -9.15 9.47 3.99
N ALA A 150 -8.46 9.86 5.06
CA ALA A 150 -8.94 9.70 6.43
C ALA A 150 -10.22 10.51 6.70
N ASN A 151 -10.31 11.73 6.17
CA ASN A 151 -11.56 12.51 6.20
C ASN A 151 -12.68 11.77 5.48
N ALA A 152 -12.42 11.23 4.29
CA ALA A 152 -13.43 10.54 3.50
C ALA A 152 -14.02 9.32 4.23
N VAL A 153 -13.21 8.56 4.98
CA VAL A 153 -13.65 7.34 5.69
C VAL A 153 -14.18 7.61 7.11
N THR A 154 -13.65 8.61 7.82
CA THR A 154 -14.05 8.89 9.23
C THR A 154 -15.05 10.03 9.38
N LYS A 155 -15.19 10.88 8.35
CA LYS A 155 -15.90 12.17 8.35
C LYS A 155 -15.35 13.20 9.34
N ASN A 156 -14.16 12.99 9.88
CA ASN A 156 -13.51 13.94 10.78
C ASN A 156 -12.90 15.12 10.00
N GLN A 157 -13.47 16.31 10.18
CA GLN A 157 -13.04 17.53 9.48
C GLN A 157 -11.65 18.02 9.89
N ASN A 158 -11.13 17.60 11.05
CA ASN A 158 -9.76 17.96 11.45
C ASN A 158 -8.72 17.40 10.48
N TYR A 159 -8.96 16.23 9.89
CA TYR A 159 -8.06 15.70 8.87
C TYR A 159 -8.04 16.59 7.63
N LEU A 160 -9.19 17.09 7.16
CA LEU A 160 -9.24 17.98 6.00
C LEU A 160 -8.58 19.34 6.30
N LYS A 161 -8.69 19.83 7.54
CA LYS A 161 -7.97 21.02 7.99
C LYS A 161 -6.45 20.82 7.93
N TRP A 162 -5.93 19.75 8.53
CA TRP A 162 -4.50 19.41 8.46
C TRP A 162 -4.02 19.18 7.03
N ALA A 163 -4.83 18.52 6.20
CA ALA A 163 -4.54 18.36 4.78
C ALA A 163 -4.37 19.71 4.06
N ARG A 164 -5.22 20.70 4.38
CA ARG A 164 -5.06 22.05 3.84
C ARG A 164 -3.77 22.71 4.32
N GLU A 165 -3.55 22.77 5.63
CA GLU A 165 -2.37 23.45 6.20
C GLU A 165 -1.06 22.83 5.69
N ALA A 166 -0.94 21.50 5.68
CA ALA A 166 0.22 20.80 5.14
C ALA A 166 0.37 20.96 3.61
N HIS A 167 -0.74 21.14 2.87
CA HIS A 167 -0.67 21.46 1.45
C HIS A 167 -0.20 22.89 1.20
N ASP A 168 -0.63 23.85 2.03
CA ASP A 168 -0.14 25.23 1.93
C ASP A 168 1.38 25.28 2.24
N PHE A 169 1.87 24.48 3.19
CA PHE A 169 3.31 24.25 3.39
C PHE A 169 3.97 23.65 2.14
N SER A 170 3.40 22.59 1.55
CA SER A 170 3.89 22.01 0.30
C SER A 170 4.04 23.05 -0.81
N LEU A 171 3.03 23.90 -1.01
CA LEU A 171 3.05 24.93 -2.06
C LEU A 171 4.08 26.04 -1.77
N SER A 172 4.43 26.29 -0.50
CA SER A 172 5.50 27.23 -0.14
C SER A 172 6.89 26.80 -0.65
N GLY A 173 7.05 25.51 -1.00
CA GLY A 173 8.26 24.98 -1.64
C GLY A 173 8.38 25.29 -3.13
N TRP A 174 7.32 25.80 -3.76
CA TRP A 174 7.36 26.24 -5.16
C TRP A 174 8.09 27.58 -5.30
N ASP A 175 8.98 27.70 -6.29
CA ASP A 175 9.47 29.00 -6.79
C ASP A 175 9.71 28.94 -8.30
N GLU A 176 10.07 30.07 -8.91
CA GLU A 176 10.24 30.18 -10.37
C GLU A 176 11.66 29.83 -10.85
N LYS A 177 12.55 29.34 -9.96
CA LYS A 177 13.85 28.81 -10.41
C LYS A 177 13.60 27.54 -11.22
N LEU A 178 14.39 27.32 -12.27
CA LEU A 178 14.14 26.24 -13.25
C LEU A 178 12.72 26.32 -13.87
N GLY A 179 12.11 27.50 -13.90
CA GLY A 179 10.76 27.71 -14.43
C GLY A 179 9.64 27.12 -13.57
N GLY A 180 9.93 26.73 -12.31
CA GLY A 180 8.95 26.14 -11.42
C GLY A 180 9.47 25.03 -10.52
N GLY A 181 8.52 24.26 -10.00
CA GLY A 181 8.75 23.05 -9.24
C GLY A 181 8.87 23.29 -7.75
N VAL A 182 8.61 22.25 -6.97
CA VAL A 182 8.72 22.21 -5.51
C VAL A 182 10.07 21.63 -5.10
N TYR A 183 10.76 22.28 -4.16
CA TYR A 183 11.97 21.72 -3.54
C TYR A 183 11.66 20.44 -2.76
N TRP A 184 12.67 19.64 -2.45
CA TRP A 184 12.49 18.46 -1.61
C TRP A 184 12.56 18.78 -0.10
N HIS A 185 13.58 19.53 0.31
CA HIS A 185 13.87 19.85 1.70
C HIS A 185 13.78 21.37 1.91
N GLU A 186 13.11 21.82 3.00
CA GLU A 186 12.90 23.24 3.29
C GLU A 186 14.21 23.99 3.54
N GLN A 187 15.14 23.39 4.30
CA GLN A 187 16.39 24.02 4.71
C GLN A 187 17.51 23.86 3.66
N ASP A 188 17.45 22.83 2.80
CA ASP A 188 18.48 22.52 1.80
C ASP A 188 17.93 22.50 0.36
N LYS A 189 17.64 23.69 -0.16
CA LYS A 189 17.01 23.91 -1.48
C LYS A 189 17.98 23.73 -2.66
N LYS A 190 18.48 22.52 -2.87
CA LYS A 190 19.49 22.18 -3.92
C LYS A 190 18.91 21.64 -5.23
N SER A 191 17.73 21.05 -5.19
CA SER A 191 17.11 20.39 -6.35
C SER A 191 15.58 20.46 -6.30
N LYS A 192 14.97 20.24 -7.46
CA LYS A 192 13.54 20.00 -7.61
C LYS A 192 13.36 18.54 -8.00
N ASN A 193 12.54 17.80 -7.26
CA ASN A 193 12.48 16.35 -7.35
C ASN A 193 11.10 15.87 -7.79
N THR A 194 11.01 14.79 -8.56
CA THR A 194 9.71 14.17 -8.85
C THR A 194 9.02 13.76 -7.55
N CYS A 195 9.79 13.35 -6.53
CA CYS A 195 9.27 12.96 -5.22
C CYS A 195 8.59 14.08 -4.43
N SER A 196 8.83 15.36 -4.75
CA SER A 196 8.19 16.52 -4.11
C SER A 196 7.23 17.26 -5.03
N ASN A 197 7.14 16.91 -6.32
CA ASN A 197 6.23 17.51 -7.28
C ASN A 197 5.06 16.57 -7.61
N ALA A 198 5.34 15.30 -7.89
CA ALA A 198 4.29 14.32 -8.19
C ALA A 198 3.28 14.15 -7.02
N PRO A 199 3.69 14.04 -5.74
CA PRO A 199 2.74 14.01 -4.63
C PRO A 199 2.14 15.40 -4.30
N ALA A 200 2.78 16.52 -4.65
CA ALA A 200 2.13 17.84 -4.58
C ALA A 200 0.94 17.94 -5.54
N ILE A 201 1.10 17.46 -6.79
CA ILE A 201 0.02 17.39 -7.78
C ILE A 201 -1.11 16.49 -7.28
N VAL A 202 -0.79 15.30 -6.77
CA VAL A 202 -1.81 14.36 -6.27
C VAL A 202 -2.52 14.90 -5.02
N SER A 203 -1.79 15.58 -4.13
CA SER A 203 -2.36 16.30 -2.98
C SER A 203 -3.37 17.36 -3.41
N ALA A 204 -3.00 18.21 -4.37
CA ALA A 204 -3.86 19.25 -4.90
C ALA A 204 -5.12 18.64 -5.56
N LEU A 205 -4.97 17.58 -6.35
CA LEU A 205 -6.12 16.88 -6.95
C LEU A 205 -7.04 16.23 -5.90
N ALA A 206 -6.48 15.66 -4.83
CA ALA A 206 -7.25 15.08 -3.74
C ALA A 206 -8.05 16.16 -3.00
N LEU A 207 -7.46 17.32 -2.73
CA LEU A 207 -8.15 18.47 -2.13
C LEU A 207 -9.21 19.06 -3.05
N TYR A 208 -8.94 19.15 -4.36
CA TYR A 208 -9.93 19.56 -5.36
C TYR A 208 -11.13 18.61 -5.37
N GLU A 209 -10.90 17.30 -5.36
CA GLU A 209 -11.97 16.30 -5.31
C GLU A 209 -12.79 16.41 -4.01
N ALA A 210 -12.15 16.70 -2.88
CA ALA A 210 -12.83 16.83 -1.59
C ALA A 210 -13.60 18.15 -1.41
N THR A 211 -13.16 19.25 -2.02
CA THR A 211 -13.65 20.61 -1.71
C THR A 211 -14.22 21.37 -2.90
N GLY A 212 -13.89 20.98 -4.13
CA GLY A 212 -14.23 21.70 -5.35
C GLY A 212 -13.46 23.01 -5.56
N ASN A 213 -12.42 23.29 -4.75
CA ASN A 213 -11.66 24.54 -4.86
C ASN A 213 -10.79 24.57 -6.13
N LYS A 214 -11.15 25.43 -7.09
CA LYS A 214 -10.49 25.51 -8.40
C LYS A 214 -8.99 25.86 -8.32
N SER A 215 -8.55 26.59 -7.29
CA SER A 215 -7.13 26.91 -7.13
C SER A 215 -6.27 25.65 -6.98
N ASP A 216 -6.81 24.59 -6.38
CA ASP A 216 -6.09 23.33 -6.24
C ASP A 216 -5.92 22.64 -7.61
N LEU A 217 -6.94 22.68 -8.46
CA LEU A 217 -6.83 22.16 -9.83
C LEU A 217 -5.85 22.97 -10.68
N GLU A 218 -5.82 24.30 -10.52
CA GLU A 218 -4.86 25.19 -11.18
C GLU A 218 -3.42 24.86 -10.75
N TRP A 219 -3.18 24.69 -9.45
CA TRP A 219 -1.88 24.27 -8.93
C TRP A 219 -1.46 22.89 -9.44
N ALA A 220 -2.37 21.90 -9.37
CA ALA A 220 -2.12 20.57 -9.90
C ALA A 220 -1.72 20.61 -11.39
N THR A 221 -2.40 21.43 -12.18
CA THR A 221 -2.12 21.56 -13.62
C THR A 221 -0.78 22.26 -13.88
N LYS A 222 -0.49 23.33 -13.11
CA LYS A 222 0.78 24.07 -13.22
C LYS A 222 1.97 23.16 -12.95
N ASP A 223 1.93 22.45 -11.82
CA ASP A 223 3.02 21.57 -11.39
C ASP A 223 3.13 20.33 -12.29
N TYR A 224 2.00 19.74 -12.71
CA TYR A 224 1.99 18.65 -13.69
C TYR A 224 2.75 19.01 -14.96
N ASN A 225 2.48 20.18 -15.54
CA ASN A 225 3.14 20.63 -16.76
C ASN A 225 4.64 20.82 -16.54
N TRP A 226 5.04 21.39 -15.40
CA TRP A 226 6.46 21.57 -15.06
C TRP A 226 7.16 20.22 -14.92
N THR A 227 6.56 19.28 -14.17
CA THR A 227 7.11 17.95 -13.91
C THR A 227 7.26 17.14 -15.20
N CYS A 228 6.24 17.14 -16.06
CA CYS A 228 6.34 16.50 -17.38
C CYS A 228 7.43 17.12 -18.27
N THR A 229 7.58 18.44 -18.23
CA THR A 229 8.56 19.14 -19.08
C THR A 229 10.01 18.86 -18.66
N HIS A 230 10.27 18.78 -17.35
CA HIS A 230 11.64 18.72 -16.84
C HIS A 230 12.10 17.32 -16.43
N LEU A 231 11.17 16.43 -16.07
CA LEU A 231 11.50 15.17 -15.39
C LEU A 231 10.91 13.93 -16.07
N GLN A 232 10.08 14.07 -17.11
CA GLN A 232 9.61 12.92 -17.89
C GLN A 232 10.58 12.57 -19.01
N ASP A 233 11.03 11.32 -19.04
CA ASP A 233 11.89 10.79 -20.09
C ASP A 233 11.07 10.34 -21.31
N ALA A 234 11.74 10.09 -22.44
CA ALA A 234 11.14 9.67 -23.71
C ALA A 234 10.41 8.32 -23.62
N ASP A 235 10.78 7.43 -22.69
CA ASP A 235 10.05 6.18 -22.41
C ASP A 235 8.76 6.41 -21.60
N GLY A 236 8.49 7.64 -21.18
CA GLY A 236 7.34 8.05 -20.38
C GLY A 236 7.51 7.93 -18.87
N LEU A 237 8.60 7.32 -18.40
CA LEU A 237 8.92 7.20 -16.98
C LEU A 237 9.61 8.48 -16.47
N PHE A 238 9.62 8.68 -15.16
CA PHE A 238 10.10 9.92 -14.57
C PHE A 238 11.48 9.74 -13.90
N TRP A 239 12.38 10.67 -14.21
CA TRP A 239 13.67 10.84 -13.55
C TRP A 239 13.49 11.32 -12.10
N ASP A 240 14.56 11.30 -11.33
CA ASP A 240 14.49 11.57 -9.90
C ASP A 240 14.42 13.07 -9.59
N ASN A 241 15.36 13.84 -10.14
CA ASN A 241 15.43 15.27 -9.85
C ASN A 241 16.23 16.06 -10.90
N ILE A 242 16.15 17.38 -10.78
CA ILE A 242 16.99 18.35 -11.47
C ILE A 242 17.61 19.29 -10.42
N SER A 243 18.95 19.44 -10.43
CA SER A 243 19.65 20.37 -9.55
C SER A 243 19.45 21.81 -9.99
N LEU A 244 19.70 22.78 -9.11
CA LEU A 244 19.60 24.21 -9.46
C LEU A 244 20.58 24.66 -10.55
N GLU A 245 21.63 23.87 -10.84
CA GLU A 245 22.54 24.04 -11.97
C GLU A 245 21.99 23.47 -13.28
N GLY A 246 20.78 22.90 -13.27
CA GLY A 246 20.12 22.29 -14.43
C GLY A 246 20.57 20.86 -14.73
N LYS A 247 21.28 20.21 -13.81
CA LYS A 247 21.72 18.81 -13.99
C LYS A 247 20.61 17.85 -13.58
N VAL A 248 20.13 17.05 -14.53
CA VAL A 248 19.16 15.98 -14.27
C VAL A 248 19.87 14.76 -13.67
N GLN A 249 19.25 14.20 -12.62
CA GLN A 249 19.56 12.87 -12.11
C GLN A 249 18.56 11.86 -12.68
N ASP A 250 19.02 11.02 -13.60
CA ASP A 250 18.19 10.18 -14.46
C ASP A 250 17.73 8.85 -13.83
N TRP A 251 17.92 8.69 -12.52
CA TRP A 251 17.41 7.52 -11.79
C TRP A 251 15.89 7.47 -11.85
N LYS A 252 15.35 6.26 -12.02
CA LYS A 252 13.90 6.03 -12.11
C LYS A 252 13.47 5.10 -11.01
N PHE A 253 12.66 5.63 -10.11
CA PHE A 253 12.03 4.88 -9.03
C PHE A 253 10.56 4.62 -9.36
N THR A 254 10.05 3.47 -8.94
CA THR A 254 8.65 3.08 -9.20
C THR A 254 7.65 4.13 -8.71
N TYR A 255 7.89 4.73 -7.54
CA TYR A 255 6.96 5.70 -6.95
C TYR A 255 6.89 7.05 -7.67
N ASN A 256 8.01 7.56 -8.21
CA ASN A 256 8.02 8.80 -8.99
C ASN A 256 7.04 8.71 -10.16
N THR A 257 7.16 7.63 -10.95
CA THR A 257 6.23 7.36 -12.07
C THR A 257 4.82 7.03 -11.58
N ALA A 258 4.67 6.26 -10.49
CA ALA A 258 3.36 5.90 -9.94
C ALA A 258 2.51 7.12 -9.60
N LEU A 259 3.10 8.14 -9.00
CA LEU A 259 2.39 9.36 -8.63
C LEU A 259 2.01 10.18 -9.87
N MET A 260 2.82 10.15 -10.93
CA MET A 260 2.46 10.80 -12.20
C MET A 260 1.37 10.05 -12.98
N ILE A 261 1.27 8.72 -12.84
CA ILE A 261 0.09 7.96 -13.30
C ILE A 261 -1.15 8.43 -12.54
N ARG A 262 -1.07 8.54 -11.20
CA ARG A 262 -2.19 9.02 -10.37
C ARG A 262 -2.56 10.47 -10.68
N ALA A 263 -1.59 11.34 -10.95
CA ALA A 263 -1.80 12.73 -11.36
C ALA A 263 -2.59 12.80 -12.68
N ASN A 264 -2.18 12.04 -13.69
CA ASN A 264 -2.90 11.91 -14.95
C ASN A 264 -4.35 11.44 -14.74
N LEU A 265 -4.55 10.37 -13.95
CA LEU A 265 -5.90 9.87 -13.67
C LEU A 265 -6.76 10.90 -12.91
N GLY A 266 -6.17 11.65 -11.97
CA GLY A 266 -6.86 12.72 -11.24
C GLY A 266 -7.23 13.90 -12.15
N LEU A 267 -6.32 14.35 -13.01
CA LEU A 267 -6.59 15.39 -14.01
C LEU A 267 -7.66 14.94 -15.02
N TRP A 268 -7.63 13.69 -15.47
CA TRP A 268 -8.70 13.12 -16.28
C TRP A 268 -10.04 13.13 -15.55
N ARG A 269 -10.09 12.72 -14.27
CA ARG A 269 -11.33 12.77 -13.48
C ARG A 269 -11.86 14.20 -13.34
N ALA A 270 -10.99 15.17 -13.09
CA ALA A 270 -11.32 16.57 -12.88
C ALA A 270 -11.78 17.29 -14.16
N THR A 271 -11.11 17.04 -15.29
CA THR A 271 -11.30 17.82 -16.54
C THR A 271 -12.08 17.06 -17.61
N LYS A 272 -12.16 15.73 -17.51
CA LYS A 272 -12.64 14.82 -18.56
C LYS A 272 -11.85 14.87 -19.87
N ASP A 273 -10.69 15.52 -19.90
CA ASP A 273 -9.83 15.56 -21.08
C ASP A 273 -9.20 14.18 -21.33
N PRO A 274 -9.48 13.53 -22.48
CA PRO A 274 -9.03 12.16 -22.76
C PRO A 274 -7.50 12.04 -22.87
N LYS A 275 -6.77 13.14 -23.08
CA LYS A 275 -5.29 13.09 -23.18
C LYS A 275 -4.65 12.55 -21.91
N TYR A 276 -5.19 12.90 -20.74
CA TYR A 276 -4.64 12.47 -19.45
C TYR A 276 -4.91 10.97 -19.20
N LEU A 277 -6.05 10.43 -19.64
CA LEU A 277 -6.30 8.99 -19.54
C LEU A 277 -5.40 8.20 -20.51
N ALA A 278 -5.19 8.72 -21.73
CA ALA A 278 -4.27 8.11 -22.69
C ALA A 278 -2.84 8.09 -22.15
N GLU A 279 -2.40 9.18 -21.51
CA GLU A 279 -1.08 9.26 -20.91
C GLU A 279 -0.94 8.35 -19.68
N ALA A 280 -1.93 8.30 -18.77
CA ALA A 280 -1.96 7.36 -17.65
C ALA A 280 -1.77 5.90 -18.12
N ARG A 281 -2.47 5.51 -19.21
CA ARG A 281 -2.32 4.19 -19.81
C ARG A 281 -0.91 3.97 -20.36
N ARG A 282 -0.39 4.91 -21.15
CA ARG A 282 0.94 4.82 -21.77
C ARG A 282 2.03 4.65 -20.71
N VAL A 283 2.01 5.47 -19.67
CA VAL A 283 2.98 5.44 -18.57
C VAL A 283 2.81 4.18 -17.70
N SER A 284 1.58 3.69 -17.51
CA SER A 284 1.34 2.41 -16.84
C SER A 284 1.91 1.23 -17.64
N ASP A 285 1.76 1.23 -18.95
CA ASP A 285 2.29 0.18 -19.83
C ASP A 285 3.83 0.18 -19.84
N ALA A 286 4.46 1.36 -19.89
CA ALA A 286 5.90 1.50 -19.72
C ALA A 286 6.37 0.98 -18.35
N SER A 287 5.60 1.26 -17.29
CA SER A 287 5.91 0.80 -15.93
C SER A 287 5.81 -0.73 -15.80
N LEU A 288 4.81 -1.35 -16.43
CA LEU A 288 4.69 -2.82 -16.50
C LEU A 288 5.94 -3.42 -17.15
N GLN A 289 6.37 -2.87 -18.28
CA GLN A 289 7.55 -3.36 -19.01
C GLN A 289 8.84 -3.18 -18.22
N LYS A 290 8.98 -2.04 -17.53
CA LYS A 290 10.23 -1.69 -16.83
C LYS A 290 10.41 -2.46 -15.53
N TRP A 291 9.37 -2.55 -14.72
CA TRP A 291 9.51 -2.93 -13.31
C TRP A 291 8.78 -4.20 -12.89
N VAL A 292 7.94 -4.80 -13.73
CA VAL A 292 7.26 -6.05 -13.36
C VAL A 292 8.03 -7.24 -13.93
N ASN A 293 8.58 -8.07 -13.05
CA ASN A 293 9.25 -9.29 -13.47
C ASN A 293 8.21 -10.27 -14.07
N PRO A 294 8.33 -10.66 -15.36
CA PRO A 294 7.30 -11.47 -16.00
C PRO A 294 7.25 -12.91 -15.47
N GLN A 295 8.33 -13.43 -14.88
CA GLN A 295 8.38 -14.77 -14.29
C GLN A 295 7.84 -14.76 -12.86
N SER A 296 8.43 -13.97 -11.96
CA SER A 296 8.06 -13.99 -10.54
C SER A 296 6.82 -13.18 -10.22
N GLY A 297 6.50 -12.15 -11.00
CA GLY A 297 5.47 -11.16 -10.66
C GLY A 297 5.95 -10.09 -9.67
N ALA A 298 7.20 -10.14 -9.22
CA ALA A 298 7.78 -9.16 -8.31
C ALA A 298 7.97 -7.81 -9.01
N PHE A 299 7.77 -6.72 -8.26
CA PHE A 299 8.10 -5.37 -8.72
C PHE A 299 9.55 -5.03 -8.36
N ALA A 300 10.25 -4.32 -9.24
CA ALA A 300 11.67 -4.05 -9.14
C ALA A 300 12.00 -2.82 -8.27
N ASP A 301 11.64 -2.89 -6.98
CA ASP A 301 11.93 -1.92 -5.92
C ASP A 301 11.61 -2.52 -4.52
N ASP A 302 11.76 -1.75 -3.45
CA ASP A 302 11.29 -2.10 -2.09
C ASP A 302 9.78 -1.85 -1.93
N ALA A 303 9.14 -2.42 -0.89
CA ALA A 303 7.69 -2.29 -0.69
C ALA A 303 7.25 -0.83 -0.51
N ARG A 304 8.08 -0.02 0.17
CA ARG A 304 7.88 1.43 0.34
C ARG A 304 7.69 2.22 -0.94
N PHE A 305 8.22 1.75 -2.06
CA PHE A 305 7.97 2.36 -3.37
C PHE A 305 6.93 1.58 -4.19
N ASN A 306 7.02 0.25 -4.18
CA ASN A 306 6.17 -0.62 -4.99
C ASN A 306 4.68 -0.53 -4.65
N HIS A 307 4.30 -0.27 -3.39
CA HIS A 307 2.89 -0.16 -3.03
C HIS A 307 2.20 1.03 -3.72
N LEU A 308 2.94 2.12 -3.99
CA LEU A 308 2.43 3.29 -4.71
C LEU A 308 2.20 2.95 -6.20
N LEU A 309 3.11 2.18 -6.81
CA LEU A 309 2.91 1.67 -8.17
C LEU A 309 1.74 0.69 -8.25
N ALA A 310 1.59 -0.18 -7.25
CA ALA A 310 0.43 -1.06 -7.16
C ALA A 310 -0.88 -0.26 -7.06
N GLU A 311 -0.93 0.78 -6.23
CA GLU A 311 -2.10 1.66 -6.14
C GLU A 311 -2.40 2.35 -7.47
N ALA A 312 -1.37 2.84 -8.18
CA ALA A 312 -1.51 3.45 -9.50
C ALA A 312 -2.07 2.47 -10.55
N PHE A 313 -1.60 1.23 -10.56
CA PHE A 313 -2.15 0.18 -11.44
C PHE A 313 -3.60 -0.18 -11.10
N LEU A 314 -3.97 -0.24 -9.82
CA LEU A 314 -5.38 -0.46 -9.44
C LEU A 314 -6.26 0.69 -9.92
N GLN A 315 -5.85 1.94 -9.75
CA GLN A 315 -6.60 3.10 -10.27
C GLN A 315 -6.68 3.09 -11.81
N THR A 316 -5.61 2.65 -12.49
CA THR A 316 -5.61 2.50 -13.95
C THR A 316 -6.58 1.40 -14.38
N PHE A 317 -6.61 0.25 -13.69
CA PHE A 317 -7.61 -0.79 -13.91
C PHE A 317 -9.03 -0.28 -13.71
N GLU A 318 -9.29 0.51 -12.66
CA GLU A 318 -10.61 1.07 -12.41
C GLU A 318 -11.08 2.02 -13.52
N ALA A 319 -10.16 2.83 -14.05
CA ALA A 319 -10.45 3.76 -15.14
C ALA A 319 -10.60 3.07 -16.51
N THR A 320 -9.84 2.00 -16.76
CA THR A 320 -9.72 1.41 -18.10
C THR A 320 -10.39 0.05 -18.26
N ARG A 321 -10.61 -0.66 -17.16
CA ARG A 321 -10.99 -2.08 -17.08
C ARG A 321 -10.03 -3.04 -17.79
N ASP A 322 -8.81 -2.59 -18.07
CA ASP A 322 -7.75 -3.43 -18.62
C ASP A 322 -7.16 -4.31 -17.52
N ILE A 323 -7.55 -5.59 -17.54
CA ILE A 323 -7.30 -6.54 -16.45
C ILE A 323 -5.81 -6.79 -16.19
N LYS A 324 -4.93 -6.48 -17.16
CA LYS A 324 -3.49 -6.67 -17.01
C LYS A 324 -2.90 -5.93 -15.81
N TYR A 325 -3.43 -4.74 -15.49
CA TYR A 325 -2.97 -3.96 -14.33
C TYR A 325 -3.36 -4.62 -13.01
N LEU A 326 -4.61 -5.08 -12.86
CA LEU A 326 -5.04 -5.82 -11.67
C LEU A 326 -4.25 -7.13 -11.52
N ASN A 327 -3.99 -7.81 -12.64
CA ASN A 327 -3.20 -9.05 -12.64
C ASN A 327 -1.77 -8.80 -12.18
N ALA A 328 -1.11 -7.74 -12.65
CA ALA A 328 0.23 -7.37 -12.18
C ALA A 328 0.26 -7.16 -10.65
N VAL A 329 -0.73 -6.45 -10.10
CA VAL A 329 -0.83 -6.22 -8.66
C VAL A 329 -1.12 -7.50 -7.88
N ARG A 330 -1.99 -8.37 -8.38
CA ARG A 330 -2.27 -9.68 -7.77
C ARG A 330 -1.03 -10.55 -7.72
N ARG A 331 -0.25 -10.59 -8.81
CA ARG A 331 1.00 -11.36 -8.88
C ARG A 331 2.04 -10.83 -7.90
N ASN A 332 2.18 -9.51 -7.78
CA ASN A 332 3.08 -8.91 -6.79
C ASN A 332 2.66 -9.22 -5.35
N ALA A 333 1.35 -9.15 -5.06
CA ALA A 333 0.81 -9.49 -3.76
C ALA A 333 0.96 -10.98 -3.41
N ASP A 334 0.77 -11.87 -4.38
CA ASP A 334 1.00 -13.32 -4.23
C ASP A 334 2.49 -13.64 -4.04
N PHE A 335 3.38 -12.95 -4.77
CA PHE A 335 4.83 -13.04 -4.56
C PHE A 335 5.22 -12.62 -3.14
N GLY A 336 4.80 -11.44 -2.70
CA GLY A 336 5.07 -10.96 -1.35
C GLY A 336 4.57 -11.91 -0.27
N TYR A 337 3.34 -12.40 -0.41
CA TYR A 337 2.74 -13.32 0.57
C TYR A 337 3.45 -14.68 0.65
N ARG A 338 3.93 -15.22 -0.49
CA ARG A 338 4.57 -16.55 -0.53
C ARG A 338 6.07 -16.53 -0.29
N GLN A 339 6.75 -15.46 -0.71
CA GLN A 339 8.22 -15.42 -0.80
C GLN A 339 8.85 -14.41 0.16
N VAL A 340 8.13 -13.37 0.57
CA VAL A 340 8.69 -12.27 1.38
C VAL A 340 8.16 -12.25 2.82
N ARG A 341 6.98 -12.84 3.05
CA ARG A 341 6.38 -12.98 4.38
C ARG A 341 7.25 -13.87 5.27
N ASP A 342 7.56 -13.42 6.48
CA ASP A 342 8.16 -14.29 7.50
C ASP A 342 7.08 -15.19 8.09
N VAL A 343 7.18 -16.49 7.82
CA VAL A 343 6.19 -17.48 8.27
C VAL A 343 6.31 -17.82 9.75
N ARG A 344 7.40 -17.42 10.43
CA ARG A 344 7.67 -17.77 11.84
C ARG A 344 6.94 -16.85 12.81
N ASP A 345 7.02 -15.55 12.60
CA ASP A 345 6.49 -14.50 13.48
C ASP A 345 5.50 -13.55 12.78
N GLY A 346 5.33 -13.69 11.46
CA GLY A 346 4.53 -12.79 10.62
C GLY A 346 5.32 -11.59 10.12
N GLY A 347 4.64 -10.67 9.43
CA GLY A 347 5.29 -9.52 8.82
C GLY A 347 6.12 -9.89 7.59
N TYR A 348 6.86 -8.91 7.10
CA TYR A 348 7.54 -8.96 5.81
C TYR A 348 8.96 -8.41 5.91
N PHE A 349 9.87 -9.04 5.17
CA PHE A 349 11.23 -8.56 4.95
C PHE A 349 11.24 -7.39 3.95
N ASN A 350 12.33 -6.62 3.94
CA ASN A 350 12.34 -5.30 3.32
C ASN A 350 12.42 -5.38 1.80
N LYS A 351 13.29 -6.27 1.30
CA LYS A 351 13.49 -6.42 -0.13
C LYS A 351 12.32 -7.20 -0.75
N TRP A 352 11.74 -6.65 -1.82
CA TRP A 352 10.53 -7.21 -2.47
C TRP A 352 10.80 -7.86 -3.84
N ASN A 353 12.04 -8.28 -4.08
CA ASN A 353 12.48 -8.89 -5.35
C ASN A 353 13.25 -10.21 -5.20
N ALA A 354 13.28 -10.82 -4.01
CA ALA A 354 13.93 -12.11 -3.78
C ALA A 354 13.23 -12.91 -2.64
N GLY A 355 13.24 -14.24 -2.76
CA GLY A 355 12.62 -15.14 -1.77
C GLY A 355 13.56 -15.63 -0.66
N ASN A 356 14.89 -15.56 -0.86
CA ASN A 356 15.86 -16.00 0.15
C ASN A 356 16.29 -14.80 1.00
N ARG A 357 16.06 -14.88 2.31
CA ARG A 357 16.31 -13.79 3.26
C ARG A 357 17.13 -14.31 4.45
N PRO A 358 18.18 -13.58 4.88
CA PRO A 358 18.96 -13.97 6.05
C PRO A 358 18.14 -13.79 7.34
N ASP A 359 18.33 -14.67 8.32
CA ASP A 359 17.64 -14.59 9.61
C ASP A 359 17.91 -13.31 10.40
N SER A 360 19.01 -12.61 10.09
CA SER A 360 19.39 -11.34 10.70
C SER A 360 18.71 -10.11 10.07
N GLU A 361 17.85 -10.29 9.06
CA GLU A 361 17.18 -9.16 8.42
C GLU A 361 16.17 -8.52 9.36
N HIS A 362 16.37 -7.22 9.63
CA HIS A 362 15.43 -6.44 10.43
C HIS A 362 14.13 -6.22 9.66
N LYS A 363 13.01 -6.25 10.36
CA LYS A 363 11.71 -5.84 9.80
C LYS A 363 11.54 -4.34 10.04
N ILE A 364 11.35 -3.58 8.97
CA ILE A 364 11.18 -2.11 9.03
C ILE A 364 9.69 -1.77 8.94
N LEU A 365 9.24 -0.76 9.68
CA LEU A 365 7.84 -0.35 9.73
C LEU A 365 7.33 0.08 8.35
N ILE A 366 8.03 1.01 7.67
CA ILE A 366 7.56 1.53 6.38
C ILE A 366 7.34 0.42 5.35
N GLU A 367 8.19 -0.61 5.34
CA GLU A 367 8.04 -1.75 4.47
C GLU A 367 6.77 -2.53 4.82
N ASN A 368 6.60 -2.90 6.10
CA ASN A 368 5.44 -3.65 6.57
C ASN A 368 4.12 -2.87 6.39
N ALA A 369 4.13 -1.57 6.65
CA ALA A 369 3.00 -0.66 6.43
C ALA A 369 2.60 -0.62 4.95
N SER A 370 3.58 -0.59 4.05
CA SER A 370 3.36 -0.65 2.59
C SER A 370 2.69 -1.95 2.16
N VAL A 371 3.08 -3.07 2.77
CA VAL A 371 2.44 -4.37 2.52
C VAL A 371 1.00 -4.39 3.04
N ALA A 372 0.76 -3.89 4.25
CA ALA A 372 -0.59 -3.78 4.79
C ALA A 372 -1.48 -2.91 3.89
N ARG A 373 -0.96 -1.77 3.42
CA ARG A 373 -1.65 -0.88 2.46
C ARG A 373 -2.01 -1.62 1.17
N LEU A 374 -1.06 -2.36 0.57
CA LEU A 374 -1.30 -3.18 -0.62
C LEU A 374 -2.48 -4.14 -0.44
N PHE A 375 -2.53 -4.88 0.67
CA PHE A 375 -3.62 -5.83 0.90
C PHE A 375 -4.97 -5.15 1.20
N TRP A 376 -4.99 -4.00 1.87
CA TRP A 376 -6.21 -3.22 2.05
C TRP A 376 -6.77 -2.68 0.72
N LEU A 377 -5.89 -2.23 -0.18
CA LEU A 377 -6.27 -1.82 -1.53
C LEU A 377 -6.84 -2.97 -2.35
N LEU A 378 -6.33 -4.20 -2.13
CA LEU A 378 -6.77 -5.39 -2.84
C LEU A 378 -8.06 -6.03 -2.30
N THR A 379 -8.55 -5.60 -1.14
CA THR A 379 -9.73 -6.18 -0.47
C THR A 379 -11.01 -6.24 -1.34
N PRO A 380 -11.31 -5.30 -2.26
CA PRO A 380 -12.43 -5.43 -3.20
C PRO A 380 -12.31 -6.58 -4.22
N TYR A 381 -11.11 -7.13 -4.42
CA TYR A 381 -10.80 -8.03 -5.52
C TYR A 381 -10.63 -9.46 -5.02
N LEU A 382 -10.96 -10.44 -5.87
CA LEU A 382 -10.68 -11.84 -5.58
C LEU A 382 -9.18 -12.09 -5.59
N ASP A 383 -8.70 -12.86 -4.63
CA ASP A 383 -7.34 -13.35 -4.61
C ASP A 383 -7.17 -14.60 -5.50
N THR A 384 -5.94 -15.13 -5.60
CA THR A 384 -5.63 -16.29 -6.46
C THR A 384 -6.35 -17.57 -6.03
N GLU A 385 -6.55 -17.78 -4.73
CA GLU A 385 -7.22 -18.98 -4.20
C GLU A 385 -8.74 -18.89 -4.36
N GLU A 386 -9.31 -17.69 -4.23
CA GLU A 386 -10.72 -17.44 -4.51
C GLU A 386 -11.04 -17.60 -6.01
N LEU A 387 -10.15 -17.14 -6.89
CA LEU A 387 -10.28 -17.38 -8.34
C LEU A 387 -10.25 -18.88 -8.67
N ARG A 388 -9.34 -19.64 -8.06
CA ARG A 388 -9.27 -21.10 -8.21
C ARG A 388 -10.54 -21.78 -7.73
N ALA A 389 -11.04 -21.40 -6.56
CA ALA A 389 -12.28 -21.95 -6.01
C ALA A 389 -13.48 -21.70 -6.94
N LYS A 390 -13.57 -20.51 -7.55
CA LYS A 390 -14.62 -20.23 -8.55
C LYS A 390 -14.51 -21.09 -9.80
N ALA A 391 -13.29 -21.39 -10.26
CA ALA A 391 -13.06 -22.29 -11.38
C ALA A 391 -13.55 -23.72 -11.05
N GLU A 392 -13.18 -24.23 -9.88
CA GLU A 392 -13.60 -25.54 -9.38
C GLU A 392 -15.12 -25.65 -9.21
N ASP A 393 -15.76 -24.63 -8.65
CA ASP A 393 -17.22 -24.58 -8.48
C ASP A 393 -17.96 -24.57 -9.82
N ALA A 394 -17.51 -23.77 -10.78
CA ALA A 394 -18.08 -23.72 -12.11
C ALA A 394 -17.93 -25.07 -12.84
N ALA A 395 -16.79 -25.74 -12.69
CA ALA A 395 -16.56 -27.06 -13.26
C ALA A 395 -17.51 -28.12 -12.65
N ARG A 396 -17.69 -28.11 -11.32
CA ARG A 396 -18.63 -29.01 -10.62
C ARG A 396 -20.08 -28.80 -11.04
N GLN A 397 -20.46 -27.58 -11.41
CA GLN A 397 -21.79 -27.23 -11.91
C GLN A 397 -21.97 -27.53 -13.42
N GLY A 398 -20.96 -28.10 -14.09
CA GLY A 398 -21.01 -28.39 -15.53
C GLY A 398 -20.88 -27.15 -16.42
N ASN A 399 -20.47 -25.99 -15.89
CA ASN A 399 -20.29 -24.76 -16.65
C ASN A 399 -18.83 -24.61 -17.11
N SER A 400 -18.45 -25.37 -18.15
CA SER A 400 -17.07 -25.40 -18.65
C SER A 400 -16.53 -24.05 -19.12
N LYS A 401 -17.38 -23.19 -19.70
CA LYS A 401 -16.97 -21.85 -20.16
C LYS A 401 -16.57 -20.95 -18.99
N ALA A 402 -17.38 -20.93 -17.93
CA ALA A 402 -17.05 -20.15 -16.73
C ALA A 402 -15.83 -20.73 -16.01
N ALA A 403 -15.72 -22.06 -15.94
CA ALA A 403 -14.57 -22.72 -15.34
C ALA A 403 -13.26 -22.32 -16.03
N LEU A 404 -13.20 -22.39 -17.36
CA LEU A 404 -12.03 -21.97 -18.15
C LEU A 404 -11.68 -20.50 -17.91
N GLY A 405 -12.67 -19.60 -17.95
CA GLY A 405 -12.43 -18.17 -17.71
C GLY A 405 -11.84 -17.88 -16.32
N TRP A 406 -12.33 -18.55 -15.27
CA TRP A 406 -11.74 -18.41 -13.93
C TRP A 406 -10.35 -19.03 -13.82
N PHE A 407 -10.10 -20.13 -14.52
CA PHE A 407 -8.79 -20.79 -14.53
C PHE A 407 -7.73 -19.91 -15.21
N ASP A 408 -8.04 -19.36 -16.38
CA ASP A 408 -7.15 -18.45 -17.10
C ASP A 408 -6.83 -17.21 -16.26
N GLN A 409 -7.84 -16.64 -15.61
CA GLN A 409 -7.69 -15.52 -14.71
C GLN A 409 -6.83 -15.86 -13.49
N THR A 410 -6.94 -17.08 -12.96
CA THR A 410 -6.09 -17.58 -11.85
C THR A 410 -4.62 -17.65 -12.29
N LEU A 411 -4.36 -18.23 -13.45
CA LEU A 411 -3.00 -18.35 -14.01
C LEU A 411 -2.37 -16.97 -14.24
N ALA A 412 -3.11 -16.05 -14.86
CA ALA A 412 -2.66 -14.68 -15.10
C ALA A 412 -2.42 -13.87 -13.81
N SER A 413 -2.96 -14.32 -12.67
CA SER A 413 -2.84 -13.63 -11.37
C SER A 413 -1.82 -14.28 -10.42
N THR A 414 -1.25 -15.44 -10.77
CA THR A 414 -0.37 -16.21 -9.87
C THR A 414 1.11 -15.84 -10.06
N ALA A 415 1.84 -15.67 -8.96
CA ALA A 415 3.29 -15.47 -8.99
C ALA A 415 4.01 -16.73 -9.50
N GLY A 416 5.01 -16.59 -10.37
CA GLY A 416 5.72 -17.74 -10.95
C GLY A 416 5.04 -18.40 -12.16
N ALA A 417 3.77 -18.07 -12.44
CA ALA A 417 3.07 -18.57 -13.63
C ALA A 417 3.40 -17.71 -14.86
N THR A 418 3.56 -18.33 -16.03
CA THR A 418 3.62 -17.61 -17.30
C THR A 418 2.27 -16.89 -17.51
N PRO A 419 2.26 -15.57 -17.75
CA PRO A 419 1.00 -14.86 -18.03
C PRO A 419 0.30 -15.50 -19.22
N THR A 420 -0.92 -15.99 -19.03
CA THR A 420 -1.74 -16.46 -20.15
C THR A 420 -2.10 -15.25 -21.01
N GLN A 421 -1.86 -15.30 -22.33
CA GLN A 421 -2.41 -14.29 -23.22
C GLN A 421 -3.94 -14.43 -23.22
N VAL A 422 -4.63 -13.56 -22.48
CA VAL A 422 -6.09 -13.52 -22.49
C VAL A 422 -6.53 -12.92 -23.82
N GLN A 423 -6.85 -13.77 -24.80
CA GLN A 423 -7.59 -13.33 -25.98
C GLN A 423 -9.04 -13.09 -25.57
N LEU A 424 -9.49 -11.83 -25.63
CA LEU A 424 -10.89 -11.50 -25.51
C LEU A 424 -11.68 -12.20 -26.64
N PRO A 425 -12.97 -12.56 -26.43
CA PRO A 425 -13.78 -13.31 -27.40
C PRO A 425 -13.92 -12.67 -28.81
N ASN A 426 -13.42 -11.44 -29.00
CA ASN A 426 -13.51 -10.68 -30.24
C ASN A 426 -12.14 -10.47 -30.93
N GLY A 427 -11.09 -11.20 -30.56
CA GLY A 427 -9.85 -11.24 -31.35
C GLY A 427 -9.05 -9.94 -31.41
N ALA A 428 -9.32 -8.96 -30.55
CA ALA A 428 -8.46 -7.79 -30.40
C ALA A 428 -7.25 -8.17 -29.55
N SER A 429 -6.16 -8.57 -30.20
CA SER A 429 -4.82 -8.55 -29.60
C SER A 429 -4.32 -7.10 -29.60
N ALA A 430 -4.08 -6.52 -28.43
CA ALA A 430 -3.22 -5.34 -28.32
C ALA A 430 -1.79 -5.84 -28.04
N ASN A 431 -0.85 -5.44 -28.89
CA ASN A 431 0.59 -5.52 -28.60
C ASN A 431 0.96 -4.55 -27.50
#